data_AF-A0A3M1U3I4-F1
#
_entry.id   AF-A0A3M1U3I4-F1
#
_cell.length_a   1.000
_cell.length_b   1.000
_cell.length_c   1.000
_cell.angle_alpha   90.00
_cell.angle_beta   90.00
_cell.angle_gamma   90.00
#
_symmetry.space_group_name_H-M   'P 1'
#
loop_
_entity.id
_entity.type
_entity.pdbx_description
1 polymer ?
#
loop_
_entity_poly.entity_id
_entity_poly.type
_entity_poly.pdbx_seq_one_letter_code
_entity_poly.pdbx_strand_id
1 'polypeptide(L)'
;MADETLKETEEREPAAAPAPSDDVAASSAPVDDEEDKSSEDKREAIASRTRQRRRRKMSFLSQNKIRVVDYKDVALLKRFINDEGKILSRRQTGCTAKEQRMVARAIRRAREMALLPFVALDSSGGGRGSRSRSPYDAPFTSGE
;
A
#
# COMPACT_ATOMS: atom_id res chain seq x y z
N MET A 1 -6.53 28.85 -61.67
CA MET A 1 -5.93 28.23 -60.48
C MET A 1 -6.89 27.11 -60.05
N ALA A 2 -6.81 25.87 -60.53
CA ALA A 2 -5.67 25.11 -61.10
C ALA A 2 -4.44 25.11 -60.17
N ASP A 3 -3.92 23.97 -59.71
CA ASP A 3 -4.46 22.60 -59.78
C ASP A 3 -3.87 21.76 -58.63
N GLU A 4 -4.20 20.47 -58.60
CA GLU A 4 -3.46 19.33 -58.01
C GLU A 4 -2.16 19.61 -57.23
N THR A 5 -2.01 18.96 -56.07
CA THR A 5 -1.10 17.78 -56.01
C THR A 5 -1.32 16.94 -54.75
N LEU A 6 -1.63 15.66 -54.96
CA LEU A 6 -1.64 14.63 -53.93
C LEU A 6 -0.25 14.38 -53.34
N LYS A 7 -0.22 13.90 -52.10
CA LYS A 7 0.80 12.94 -51.62
C LYS A 7 0.16 11.87 -50.74
N GLU A 8 -0.59 10.98 -51.38
CA GLU A 8 -0.59 9.58 -50.97
C GLU A 8 0.58 8.88 -51.66
N THR A 9 1.46 8.26 -50.87
CA THR A 9 2.21 7.04 -51.20
C THR A 9 2.48 6.39 -49.84
N GLU A 10 1.67 5.42 -49.42
CA GLU A 10 1.70 4.01 -49.87
C GLU A 10 2.64 3.18 -48.98
N GLU A 11 1.98 2.34 -48.19
CA GLU A 11 2.35 1.00 -47.73
C GLU A 11 3.84 0.65 -47.48
N ARG A 12 4.10 0.19 -46.25
CA ARG A 12 4.90 -1.03 -46.07
C ARG A 12 4.55 -1.77 -44.77
N GLU A 13 3.59 -2.68 -44.84
CA GLU A 13 3.71 -3.90 -44.02
C GLU A 13 4.93 -4.70 -44.48
N PRO A 14 5.60 -5.41 -43.56
CA PRO A 14 5.88 -6.79 -43.91
C PRO A 14 5.81 -7.80 -42.74
N ALA A 15 5.33 -8.98 -43.12
CA ALA A 15 5.71 -10.29 -42.61
C ALA A 15 5.30 -10.69 -41.18
N ALA A 16 4.34 -11.61 -41.13
CA ALA A 16 4.25 -12.59 -40.07
C ALA A 16 5.54 -13.39 -39.91
N ALA A 17 5.89 -13.73 -38.67
CA ALA A 17 6.80 -14.81 -38.33
C ALA A 17 6.09 -15.77 -37.35
N PRO A 18 6.23 -17.10 -37.51
CA PRO A 18 5.43 -18.08 -36.79
C PRO A 18 5.84 -18.25 -35.32
N ALA A 19 4.94 -18.83 -34.53
CA ALA A 19 5.17 -19.15 -33.13
C ALA A 19 6.26 -20.23 -32.94
N PRO A 20 7.05 -20.15 -31.86
CA PRO A 20 7.63 -21.33 -31.24
C PRO A 20 6.55 -22.00 -30.38
N SER A 21 5.99 -23.09 -30.91
CA SER A 21 5.43 -24.15 -30.08
C SER A 21 6.59 -24.90 -29.42
N ASP A 22 6.61 -24.98 -28.09
CA ASP A 22 7.25 -26.06 -27.36
C ASP A 22 6.28 -26.50 -26.25
N ASP A 23 5.99 -27.79 -26.24
CA ASP A 23 4.90 -28.45 -25.51
C ASP A 23 5.21 -28.76 -24.03
N VAL A 24 4.20 -29.30 -23.32
CA VAL A 24 4.23 -30.04 -22.03
C VAL A 24 4.83 -29.31 -20.80
N ALA A 25 4.24 -29.33 -19.60
CA ALA A 25 3.05 -29.96 -19.04
C ALA A 25 2.59 -29.10 -17.82
N ALA A 26 1.45 -29.31 -17.13
CA ALA A 26 0.50 -30.40 -17.19
C ALA A 26 -0.92 -29.91 -16.86
N SER A 27 -1.91 -30.36 -17.63
CA SER A 27 -3.31 -30.43 -17.20
C SER A 27 -3.64 -31.85 -16.76
N SER A 28 -3.34 -32.18 -15.50
CA SER A 28 -3.98 -33.32 -14.84
C SER A 28 -5.22 -32.80 -14.11
N ALA A 29 -6.34 -32.73 -14.83
CA ALA A 29 -7.64 -32.62 -14.20
C ALA A 29 -7.92 -33.94 -13.44
N PRO A 30 -8.36 -33.90 -12.17
CA PRO A 30 -9.01 -35.06 -11.57
C PRO A 30 -10.37 -35.25 -12.26
N VAL A 31 -10.67 -36.49 -12.66
CA VAL A 31 -11.99 -36.88 -13.16
C VAL A 31 -12.92 -37.09 -11.96
N ASP A 32 -14.14 -36.57 -12.05
CA ASP A 32 -15.15 -36.58 -10.99
C ASP A 32 -15.75 -37.98 -10.74
N ASP A 33 -16.10 -38.28 -9.49
CA ASP A 33 -17.15 -39.23 -9.10
C ASP A 33 -17.63 -38.94 -7.65
N GLU A 34 -18.91 -39.27 -7.36
CA GLU A 34 -19.71 -39.04 -6.14
C GLU A 34 -20.24 -37.61 -5.86
N GLU A 35 -21.58 -37.46 -5.92
CA GLU A 35 -22.36 -36.28 -5.51
C GLU A 35 -23.04 -36.50 -4.14
N ASP A 36 -23.12 -35.47 -3.27
CA ASP A 36 -24.41 -35.05 -2.68
C ASP A 36 -24.40 -33.62 -2.07
N LYS A 37 -25.60 -33.04 -1.85
CA LYS A 37 -25.89 -31.62 -1.51
C LYS A 37 -25.19 -31.10 -0.22
N SER A 38 -24.88 -29.80 -0.02
CA SER A 38 -25.18 -28.57 -0.75
C SER A 38 -23.98 -27.61 -0.86
N SER A 39 -23.28 -27.62 -1.99
CA SER A 39 -22.21 -26.64 -2.28
C SER A 39 -22.72 -25.23 -2.58
N GLU A 40 -23.95 -24.87 -2.17
CA GLU A 40 -24.48 -23.50 -2.21
C GLU A 40 -24.20 -22.72 -0.92
N ASP A 41 -23.66 -23.42 0.08
CA ASP A 41 -22.62 -22.91 0.99
C ASP A 41 -21.25 -22.74 0.30
N LYS A 42 -21.26 -22.66 -1.05
CA LYS A 42 -20.62 -21.55 -1.78
C LYS A 42 -20.46 -20.43 -0.77
N ARG A 43 -19.23 -20.15 -0.35
CA ARG A 43 -18.36 -19.10 -0.95
C ARG A 43 -18.99 -17.69 -1.12
N GLU A 44 -20.29 -17.50 -0.93
CA GLU A 44 -20.86 -16.45 -0.09
C GLU A 44 -20.13 -16.32 1.27
N ALA A 45 -19.55 -17.40 1.79
CA ALA A 45 -18.58 -17.41 2.90
C ALA A 45 -17.14 -16.98 2.53
N ILE A 46 -16.79 -16.83 1.24
CA ILE A 46 -15.64 -16.03 0.76
C ILE A 46 -16.02 -14.52 0.89
N ALA A 47 -16.42 -14.16 2.12
CA ALA A 47 -16.93 -12.90 2.69
C ALA A 47 -18.01 -12.15 1.89
N SER A 48 -18.57 -12.79 0.87
CA SER A 48 -19.37 -12.24 -0.23
C SER A 48 -18.98 -10.82 -0.69
N ARG A 49 -17.66 -10.45 -0.61
CA ARG A 49 -16.97 -9.14 -0.79
C ARG A 49 -16.38 -8.64 0.55
N THR A 50 -15.05 -8.60 0.72
CA THR A 50 -14.37 -7.82 1.80
C THR A 50 -14.43 -6.31 1.50
N ARG A 51 -15.66 -5.84 1.23
CA ARG A 51 -16.30 -4.64 1.79
C ARG A 51 -15.45 -4.07 2.94
N GLN A 52 -14.55 -3.14 2.73
CA GLN A 52 -14.14 -2.51 1.47
C GLN A 52 -12.65 -2.79 1.20
N ARG A 53 -12.28 -3.01 -0.06
CA ARG A 53 -11.00 -2.49 -0.58
C ARG A 53 -11.08 -0.97 -0.37
N ARG A 54 -10.71 -0.50 0.83
CA ARG A 54 -10.87 0.90 1.25
C ARG A 54 -10.22 1.74 0.17
N ARG A 55 -11.06 2.47 -0.60
CA ARG A 55 -10.64 3.28 -1.74
C ARG A 55 -9.45 4.09 -1.25
N ARG A 56 -8.27 3.86 -1.86
CA ARG A 56 -7.02 4.44 -1.38
C ARG A 56 -7.25 5.94 -1.22
N LYS A 57 -7.17 6.44 0.02
CA LYS A 57 -7.30 7.87 0.29
C LYS A 57 -6.30 8.57 -0.62
N MET A 58 -6.77 9.54 -1.39
CA MET A 58 -5.89 10.38 -2.18
C MET A 58 -5.10 11.25 -1.20
N SER A 59 -3.79 11.37 -1.39
CA SER A 59 -2.95 12.12 -0.47
C SER A 59 -3.19 13.63 -0.59
N PHE A 60 -2.97 14.35 0.51
CA PHE A 60 -3.03 15.81 0.51
C PHE A 60 -2.04 16.43 -0.51
N LEU A 61 -0.89 15.80 -0.72
CA LEU A 61 0.11 16.25 -1.70
C LEU A 61 -0.38 16.05 -3.14
N SER A 62 -0.94 14.89 -3.46
CA SER A 62 -1.56 14.60 -4.76
C SER A 62 -2.75 15.51 -5.05
N GLN A 63 -3.57 15.84 -4.04
CA GLN A 63 -4.74 16.74 -4.18
C GLN A 63 -4.31 18.16 -4.54
N ASN A 64 -3.33 18.70 -3.82
CA ASN A 64 -2.82 20.07 -4.03
C ASN A 64 -1.71 20.14 -5.10
N LYS A 65 -1.43 19.03 -5.81
CA LYS A 65 -0.38 18.90 -6.84
C LYS A 65 1.03 19.32 -6.38
N ILE A 66 1.31 19.21 -5.07
CA ILE A 66 2.57 19.59 -4.45
C ILE A 66 3.65 18.57 -4.85
N ARG A 67 4.61 19.00 -5.69
CA ARG A 67 5.69 18.15 -6.23
C ARG A 67 6.94 18.08 -5.35
N VAL A 68 7.16 19.09 -4.52
CA VAL A 68 8.33 19.23 -3.63
C VAL A 68 7.82 19.52 -2.22
N VAL A 69 8.42 18.89 -1.21
CA VAL A 69 8.08 19.07 0.20
C VAL A 69 9.35 19.44 0.95
N ASP A 70 9.42 20.69 1.42
CA ASP A 70 10.56 21.19 2.17
C ASP A 70 10.44 20.93 3.67
N TYR A 71 11.60 20.88 4.34
CA TYR A 71 11.66 20.66 5.79
C TYR A 71 11.24 21.89 6.61
N LYS A 72 11.17 23.06 5.95
CA LYS A 72 10.79 24.35 6.56
C LYS A 72 9.26 24.51 6.71
N ASP A 73 8.47 23.77 5.95
CA ASP A 73 7.01 23.88 5.94
C ASP A 73 6.37 23.14 7.12
N VAL A 74 6.64 23.61 8.34
CA VAL A 74 6.20 22.96 9.59
C VAL A 74 4.68 22.72 9.60
N ALA A 75 3.88 23.64 9.07
CA ALA A 75 2.42 23.49 8.95
C ALA A 75 1.98 22.34 8.03
N LEU A 76 2.75 22.06 6.96
CA LEU A 76 2.52 20.93 6.07
C LEU A 76 2.96 19.62 6.75
N LEU A 77 4.16 19.60 7.32
CA LEU A 77 4.75 18.42 7.96
C LEU A 77 3.97 17.96 9.20
N LYS A 78 3.40 18.89 9.98
CA LYS A 78 2.52 18.60 11.13
C LYS A 78 1.33 17.72 10.75
N ARG A 79 0.83 17.79 9.50
CA ARG A 79 -0.25 16.91 9.00
C ARG A 79 0.17 15.46 8.74
N PHE A 80 1.48 15.16 8.80
CA PHE A 80 2.06 13.84 8.54
C PHE A 80 2.71 13.22 9.78
N ILE A 81 2.47 13.79 10.97
CA ILE A 81 2.86 13.24 12.28
C ILE A 81 1.62 13.13 13.18
N ASN A 82 1.67 12.18 14.12
CA ASN A 82 0.75 12.09 15.25
C ASN A 82 1.11 13.13 16.32
N ASP A 83 0.21 13.31 17.29
CA ASP A 83 0.44 14.14 18.47
C ASP A 83 1.69 13.70 19.24
N GLU A 84 1.93 12.39 19.38
CA GLU A 84 3.17 11.78 19.94
C GLU A 84 4.46 12.16 19.17
N GLY A 85 4.36 12.88 18.05
CA GLY A 85 5.45 13.22 17.14
C GLY A 85 5.81 12.13 16.11
N LYS A 86 5.25 10.91 16.22
CA LYS A 86 5.54 9.78 15.32
C LYS A 86 5.03 10.02 13.90
N ILE A 87 5.77 9.59 12.87
CA ILE A 87 5.38 9.76 11.45
C ILE A 87 4.16 8.88 11.12
N LEU A 88 3.12 9.49 10.58
CA LEU A 88 1.93 8.79 10.10
C LEU A 88 2.25 7.81 8.98
N SER A 89 1.72 6.59 9.11
CA SER A 89 1.91 5.56 8.10
C SER A 89 1.18 5.88 6.79
N ARG A 90 1.77 5.45 5.66
CA ARG A 90 1.22 5.63 4.29
C ARG A 90 -0.27 5.26 4.16
N ARG A 91 -0.73 4.28 4.94
CA ARG A 91 -2.13 3.80 4.93
C ARG A 91 -3.12 4.83 5.51
N GLN A 92 -2.68 5.67 6.43
CA GLN A 92 -3.49 6.71 7.06
C GLN A 92 -3.52 7.98 6.20
N THR A 93 -2.36 8.40 5.70
CA THR A 93 -2.17 9.64 4.91
C THR A 93 -2.54 9.52 3.44
N GLY A 94 -2.59 8.29 2.89
CA GLY A 94 -2.91 8.05 1.48
C GLY A 94 -1.75 8.30 0.50
N CYS A 95 -0.58 8.73 0.98
CA CYS A 95 0.59 9.07 0.17
C CYS A 95 0.98 7.97 -0.84
N THR A 96 1.53 8.35 -1.99
CA THR A 96 2.26 7.41 -2.85
C THR A 96 3.57 6.98 -2.18
N ALA A 97 4.19 5.89 -2.66
CA ALA A 97 5.49 5.45 -2.13
C ALA A 97 6.65 6.42 -2.47
N LYS A 98 6.47 7.32 -3.44
CA LYS A 98 7.42 8.40 -3.74
C LYS A 98 7.22 9.56 -2.75
N GLU A 99 5.99 10.04 -2.61
CA GLU A 99 5.60 11.09 -1.64
C GLU A 99 5.99 10.73 -0.20
N GLN A 100 5.66 9.52 0.29
CA GLN A 100 5.97 9.12 1.66
C GLN A 100 7.49 9.13 1.94
N ARG A 101 8.33 8.78 0.96
CA ARG A 101 9.80 8.84 1.09
C ARG A 101 10.31 10.28 1.13
N MET A 102 9.71 11.18 0.35
CA MET A 102 10.02 12.61 0.35
C MET A 102 9.65 13.24 1.70
N VAL A 103 8.41 13.05 2.16
CA VAL A 103 7.91 13.52 3.46
C VAL A 103 8.75 12.95 4.61
N ALA A 104 9.07 11.65 4.61
CA ALA A 104 9.89 11.05 5.66
C ALA A 104 11.37 11.49 5.63
N ARG A 105 11.86 12.10 4.55
CA ARG A 105 13.16 12.79 4.50
C ARG A 105 13.04 14.22 5.03
N ALA A 106 12.00 14.95 4.63
CA ALA A 106 11.71 16.30 5.12
C ALA A 106 11.48 16.33 6.64
N ILE A 107 10.68 15.41 7.19
CA ILE A 107 10.44 15.31 8.66
C ILE A 107 11.73 14.99 9.42
N ARG A 108 12.61 14.14 8.90
CA ARG A 108 13.90 13.84 9.56
C ARG A 108 14.78 15.09 9.66
N ARG A 109 14.97 15.79 8.55
CA ARG A 109 15.65 17.11 8.52
C ARG A 109 14.99 18.13 9.45
N ALA A 110 13.66 18.21 9.45
CA ALA A 110 12.94 19.15 10.31
C ALA A 110 13.15 18.85 11.81
N ARG A 111 13.27 17.58 12.20
CA ARG A 111 13.63 17.16 13.57
C ARG A 111 15.10 17.43 13.91
N GLU A 112 16.02 17.17 12.97
CA GLU A 112 17.45 17.53 13.10
C GLU A 112 17.62 19.04 13.32
N MET A 113 16.80 19.86 12.67
CA MET A 113 16.75 21.32 12.81
C MET A 113 15.83 21.81 13.96
N ALA A 114 15.41 20.91 14.87
CA ALA A 114 14.53 21.18 16.02
C ALA A 114 13.16 21.85 15.71
N LEU A 115 12.71 21.84 14.45
CA LEU A 115 11.41 22.38 14.03
C LEU A 115 10.22 21.47 14.39
N LEU A 116 10.48 20.19 14.66
CA LEU A 116 9.50 19.17 15.02
C LEU A 116 10.01 18.27 16.16
N PRO A 117 9.13 17.85 17.09
CA PRO A 117 9.53 16.95 18.18
C PRO A 117 9.84 15.53 17.69
N PHE A 118 10.77 14.87 18.40
CA PHE A 118 11.03 13.43 18.26
C PHE A 118 9.99 12.59 19.00
N VAL A 119 9.67 13.02 20.22
CA VAL A 119 8.64 12.51 21.12
C VAL A 119 7.93 13.74 21.66
N ALA A 120 6.61 13.80 21.56
CA ALA A 120 5.82 14.74 22.35
C ALA A 120 5.51 14.09 23.70
N LEU A 121 5.59 14.88 24.77
CA LEU A 121 5.02 14.51 26.06
C LEU A 121 3.51 14.36 25.88
N ASP A 122 3.02 13.17 26.19
CA ASP A 122 1.63 12.76 26.11
C ASP A 122 0.81 13.50 27.18
N SER A 123 0.28 14.66 26.80
CA SER A 123 -0.69 15.43 27.61
C SER A 123 -2.00 14.68 27.89
N SER A 124 -2.24 13.57 27.19
CA SER A 124 -3.21 12.54 27.57
C SER A 124 -2.50 11.38 28.30
N GLY A 125 -2.49 11.41 29.63
CA GLY A 125 -1.94 10.34 30.49
C GLY A 125 -2.74 9.03 30.44
N GLY A 126 -2.76 8.37 29.29
CA GLY A 126 -3.41 7.08 29.05
C GLY A 126 -2.42 5.94 29.17
N GLY A 127 -2.34 5.33 30.35
CA GLY A 127 -1.35 4.29 30.68
C GLY A 127 -1.27 3.17 29.64
N ARG A 128 -0.08 2.96 29.08
CA ARG A 128 0.18 1.82 28.19
C ARG A 128 0.22 0.55 29.01
N GLY A 129 -0.79 -0.29 28.80
CA GLY A 129 -1.08 -1.46 29.63
C GLY A 129 0.05 -2.50 29.70
N SER A 130 -0.02 -3.28 30.77
CA SER A 130 0.80 -4.46 31.05
C SER A 130 1.16 -5.26 29.79
N ARG A 131 2.44 -5.22 29.44
CA ARG A 131 3.10 -6.16 28.50
C ARG A 131 4.33 -6.80 29.14
N SER A 132 4.28 -6.94 30.46
CA SER A 132 5.28 -7.62 31.28
C SER A 132 4.57 -8.67 32.14
N ARG A 133 3.95 -9.66 31.49
CA ARG A 133 4.05 -11.03 31.97
C ARG A 133 5.26 -11.61 31.26
N SER A 134 6.39 -11.71 31.94
CA SER A 134 7.52 -12.44 31.40
C SER A 134 7.09 -13.90 31.24
N PRO A 135 7.43 -14.59 30.13
CA PRO A 135 7.22 -16.03 30.02
C PRO A 135 7.94 -16.85 31.11
N TYR A 136 8.83 -16.20 31.87
CA TYR A 136 9.66 -16.78 32.93
C TYR A 136 9.18 -16.45 34.36
N ASP A 137 8.06 -15.72 34.54
CA ASP A 137 7.47 -15.42 35.87
C ASP A 137 6.61 -16.58 36.43
N ALA A 138 6.69 -17.78 35.85
CA ALA A 138 5.99 -18.96 36.36
C ALA A 138 6.84 -19.62 37.46
N PRO A 139 6.29 -19.86 38.67
CA PRO A 139 7.03 -20.52 39.73
C PRO A 139 7.33 -21.97 39.36
N PHE A 140 8.58 -22.38 39.52
CA PHE A 140 9.02 -23.77 39.37
C PHE A 140 8.40 -24.61 40.49
N THR A 141 7.32 -25.33 40.20
CA THR A 141 6.69 -26.25 41.13
C THR A 141 7.54 -27.52 41.22
N SER A 142 8.43 -27.58 42.20
CA SER A 142 9.09 -28.83 42.59
C SER A 142 8.03 -29.84 43.01
N GLY A 143 7.94 -30.96 42.29
CA GLY A 143 7.10 -32.09 42.69
C GLY A 143 7.75 -32.89 43.83
N GLU A 144 6.89 -33.39 44.72
CA GLU A 144 7.22 -34.38 45.76
C GLU A 144 7.28 -35.81 45.19
#